data_AF-A0A963WXL9-F1
#
_entry.id   AF-A0A963WXL9-F1
#
_cell.length_a   1.000
_cell.length_b   1.000
_cell.length_c   1.000
_cell.angle_alpha   90.00
_cell.angle_beta   90.00
_cell.angle_gamma   90.00
#
_symmetry.space_group_name_H-M   'P 1'
#
loop_
_entity.id
_entity.type
_entity.pdbx_description
1 polymer ?
#
loop_
_entity_poly.entity_id
_entity_poly.type
_entity_poly.pdbx_seq_one_letter_code
_entity_poly.pdbx_strand_id
1 'polypeptide(L)' 'MFTINPGLFTRLMKLPDAARTDLLEFIGATPVADAQLSEIIDNFSIKKSPERGKLTLKTG' A
#
# COMPACT_ATOMS: atom_id res chain seq x y z
N MET A 1 1.31 -5.86 23.88
CA MET A 1 0.56 -4.99 22.96
C MET A 1 1.53 -4.54 21.88
N PHE A 2 1.25 -4.88 20.62
CA PHE A 2 2.02 -4.37 19.50
C PHE A 2 1.49 -2.98 19.16
N THR A 3 2.32 -1.95 19.33
CA THR A 3 1.93 -0.57 19.08
C THR A 3 2.55 -0.13 17.77
N ILE A 4 1.72 0.06 16.75
CA ILE A 4 2.15 0.57 15.46
C ILE A 4 2.51 2.05 15.60
N ASN A 5 3.62 2.47 15.00
CA ASN A 5 3.97 3.89 14.92
C ASN A 5 2.84 4.70 14.23
N PRO A 6 2.36 5.81 14.83
CA PRO A 6 1.23 6.57 14.29
C PRO A 6 1.49 7.15 12.90
N GLY A 7 2.75 7.44 12.55
CA GLY A 7 3.14 7.86 11.21
C GLY A 7 2.99 6.74 10.17
N LEU A 8 3.41 5.52 10.51
CA LEU A 8 3.24 4.35 9.66
C LEU A 8 1.76 4.00 9.48
N PHE A 9 0.98 4.06 10.57
CA PHE A 9 -0.48 3.87 10.50
C PHE A 9 -1.14 4.86 9.54
N THR A 10 -0.77 6.14 9.64
CA THR A 10 -1.28 7.18 8.74
C THR A 10 -0.93 6.90 7.26
N ARG A 11 0.28 6.41 6.97
CA ARG A 11 0.68 6.04 5.60
C ARG A 11 -0.09 4.81 5.11
N LEU A 12 -0.24 3.79 5.94
CA LEU A 12 -1.03 2.59 5.65
C LEU A 12 -2.48 2.97 5.30
N MET A 13 -3.09 3.88 6.05
CA MET A 13 -4.48 4.30 5.79
C MET A 13 -4.68 5.02 4.45
N LYS A 14 -3.62 5.54 3.83
CA LYS A 14 -3.64 6.20 2.50
C LYS A 14 -3.49 5.21 1.34
N LEU A 15 -3.21 3.94 1.60
CA LEU A 15 -3.13 2.91 0.57
C LEU A 15 -4.52 2.63 -0.04
N PRO A 16 -4.57 2.11 -1.29
CA PRO A 16 -5.80 1.61 -1.88
C PRO A 16 -6.46 0.54 -0.99
N ASP A 17 -7.79 0.46 -1.03
CA ASP A 17 -8.58 -0.35 -0.09
C ASP A 17 -8.15 -1.82 -0.03
N ALA A 18 -7.91 -2.44 -1.18
CA ALA A 18 -7.43 -3.83 -1.27
C ALA A 18 -6.05 -4.01 -0.60
N ALA A 19 -5.08 -3.13 -0.91
CA ALA A 19 -3.73 -3.21 -0.34
C ALA A 19 -3.71 -2.91 1.16
N ARG A 20 -4.55 -1.96 1.60
CA ARG A 20 -4.70 -1.62 3.01
C ARG A 20 -5.29 -2.79 3.81
N THR A 21 -6.32 -3.44 3.29
CA THR A 21 -6.99 -4.58 3.95
C THR A 21 -6.05 -5.75 4.09
N ASP A 22 -5.36 -6.13 3.02
CA ASP A 22 -4.35 -7.19 3.01
C ASP A 22 -3.24 -6.92 4.05
N LEU A 23 -2.71 -5.70 4.05
CA LEU A 23 -1.63 -5.34 4.96
C LEU A 23 -2.08 -5.29 6.43
N LEU A 24 -3.32 -4.88 6.71
CA LEU A 24 -3.89 -4.91 8.07
C LEU A 24 -4.08 -6.34 8.58
N GLU A 25 -4.52 -7.25 7.73
CA GLU A 25 -4.65 -8.67 8.07
C GLU A 25 -3.27 -9.28 8.40
N PHE A 26 -2.28 -9.00 7.55
CA PHE A 26 -0.91 -9.48 7.73
C PHE A 26 -0.28 -9.02 9.06
N ILE A 27 -0.35 -7.72 9.38
CA ILE A 27 0.22 -7.18 10.64
C ILE A 27 -0.57 -7.59 11.89
N GLY A 28 -1.84 -7.96 11.72
CA GLY A 28 -2.66 -8.50 12.81
C GLY A 28 -2.28 -9.94 13.15
N ALA A 29 -1.88 -10.72 12.15
CA ALA A 29 -1.44 -12.11 12.31
C ALA A 29 0.07 -12.24 12.61
N THR A 30 0.89 -11.28 12.20
CA THR A 30 2.35 -11.34 12.30
C THR A 30 2.93 -10.04 12.88
N PRO A 31 3.79 -10.11 13.91
CA PRO A 31 4.50 -8.93 14.38
C PRO A 31 5.56 -8.52 13.34
N VAL A 32 5.47 -7.28 12.86
CA VAL A 32 6.36 -6.72 11.84
C VAL A 32 7.13 -5.54 12.44
N ALA A 33 8.43 -5.46 12.21
CA ALA A 33 9.22 -4.31 12.67
C ALA A 33 8.88 -3.05 11.84
N ASP A 34 8.90 -1.87 12.47
CA ASP A 34 8.60 -0.58 11.83
C ASP A 34 9.35 -0.34 10.53
N ALA A 35 10.65 -0.70 10.47
CA ALA A 35 11.47 -0.56 9.27
C ALA A 35 10.93 -1.40 8.11
N GLN A 36 10.58 -2.65 8.39
CA GLN A 36 10.02 -3.57 7.40
C GLN A 36 8.61 -3.13 6.96
N LEU A 37 7.78 -2.68 7.89
CA LEU A 37 6.46 -2.13 7.58
C LEU A 37 6.56 -0.89 6.67
N SER A 38 7.53 -0.02 6.91
CA SER A 38 7.79 1.15 6.07
C SER A 38 8.13 0.74 4.63
N GLU A 39 9.00 -0.26 4.43
CA GLU A 39 9.36 -0.73 3.09
C GLU A 39 8.20 -1.37 2.34
N ILE A 40 7.35 -2.13 3.05
CA ILE A 40 6.16 -2.75 2.45
C ILE A 40 5.17 -1.66 2.00
N ILE A 41 4.89 -0.66 2.85
CA ILE A 41 4.02 0.46 2.51
C ILE A 41 4.55 1.23 1.30
N ASP A 42 5.86 1.43 1.20
CA ASP A 42 6.49 2.12 0.07
C ASP A 42 6.30 1.34 -1.25
N ASN A 43 6.46 0.02 -1.22
CA ASN A 43 6.21 -0.85 -2.39
C ASN A 43 4.76 -0.75 -2.89
N PHE A 44 3.77 -0.66 -2.00
CA PHE A 44 2.37 -0.45 -2.39
C PHE A 44 2.10 0.95 -2.90
N SER A 45 2.82 1.96 -2.42
CA SER A 45 2.68 3.36 -2.86
C SER A 45 3.26 3.58 -4.26
N ILE A 46 4.30 2.83 -4.67
CA ILE A 46 4.92 2.97 -6.00
C ILE A 46 4.01 2.42 -7.11
N LYS A 47 3.10 1.47 -6.81
CA LYS A 47 2.14 0.94 -7.81
C LYS A 47 1.01 1.92 -8.20
N LYS A 48 1.06 3.18 -7.75
CA LYS A 48 0.06 4.22 -8.08
C LYS A 48 0.30 4.97 -9.40
N SER A 49 0.81 4.29 -10.43
CA SER A 49 0.74 4.80 -11.81
C SER A 49 -0.15 3.89 -12.65
N PRO A 50 -1.46 4.16 -12.76
CA PRO A 50 -2.19 3.73 -13.93
C PRO A 50 -1.69 4.57 -15.12
N GLU A 51 -0.80 4.02 -15.93
CA GLU A 51 -0.68 4.41 -17.33
C GLU A 51 -2.00 4.05 -18.04
N ARG A 52 -3.04 4.85 -17.81
CA ARG A 52 -4.23 4.91 -18.66
C ARG A 52 -4.12 6.16 -19.53
N GLY A 53 -3.13 6.14 -20.42
CA GLY A 53 -2.87 7.22 -21.37
C GLY A 53 -2.84 6.71 -22.82
N LYS A 54 -4.03 6.63 -23.44
CA LYS A 54 -4.28 6.56 -24.89
C LYS A 54 -3.61 5.43 -25.70
N LEU A 55 -4.29 4.29 -25.79
CA LEU A 55 -4.37 3.58 -27.07
C LEU A 55 -5.63 4.07 -27.79
N THR A 56 -5.53 5.20 -28.49
CA THR A 56 -6.55 5.57 -29.49
C THR A 56 -6.33 4.64 -30.68
N LEU A 57 -7.17 3.62 -30.78
CA LEU A 57 -7.37 2.88 -32.02
C LEU A 57 -8.02 3.87 -33.01
N LYS A 58 -7.24 4.49 -33.89
CA LYS A 58 -7.77 5.12 -35.09
C LYS A 58 -8.08 4.00 -36.08
N THR A 59 -9.32 3.53 -36.07
CA THR A 59 -9.90 2.88 -37.24
C THR A 59 -10.33 3.99 -38.19
N GLY A 60 -9.74 4.01 -39.38
CA GLY A 60 -10.01 4.99 -40.44
C GLY A 60 -9.02 4.83 -41.56
#